data_AF-A0AAE0KDZ5-F1
#
_entry.id   AF-A0AAE0KDZ5-F1
#
_cell.length_a   1.000
_cell.length_b   1.000
_cell.length_c   1.000
_cell.angle_alpha   90.00
_cell.angle_beta   90.00
_cell.angle_gamma   90.00
#
_symmetry.space_group_name_H-M   'P 1'
#
loop_
_entity.id
_entity.type
_entity.pdbx_description
1 polymer ?
#
loop_
_entity_poly.entity_id
_entity_poly.type
_entity_poly.pdbx_seq_one_letter_code
_entity_poly.pdbx_strand_id
1 'polypeptide(L)'
;MTTKTENGSVDHGRHLDTLSSPAEFFAPCPRFGILVLGNPEATKQELFSKIFGVDLEKKVVADAFAIEHDIEKELSLHGQNERLAIFTSQNFGTDDPDNYTRACDFILSHSPNAVQKRKQPVHCIWYCVASEENRTVHTLEKKFFSNDLATLAPQLPVVLTFTKYDEFISQVQLDWSREAQDRGLSKVAVTHILRDLTAKRFEQTIGKRWDDVLVPGLIKKVPRVCVSSTVGDVDGGGFEELAATTLAAVRDSRVRLAFAAAQRTSVFISMQFCATTAADYFTVNTGHARKADGVEMAEIIPNFFAKAVAIFNMRDTAAVLTDPTLLDRILGATFEPAQRRFLEESLHHSSIESGTILLGLSPHERAVLLTQALAGIVLFLHKLADTQWPHEDLVSPYTLPARTVERELQEIRSGTEKQEVLETIEASRIFSSCQLKTEIADLVVKAVEQAERVDVPNSPNQRAGSRGIVVEDDSELQEISLSFVNDKGPDDMFLPCGLKILRLN
;
A
#
# COMPACT_ATOMS: atom_id res chain seq x y z
N MET A 1 -54.06 19.63 21.87
CA MET A 1 -53.40 20.65 21.03
C MET A 1 -52.01 20.85 21.60
N THR A 2 -50.89 20.47 20.99
CA THR A 2 -50.54 20.08 19.62
C THR A 2 -49.28 19.22 19.70
N THR A 3 -49.37 18.00 19.19
CA THR A 3 -48.22 17.11 18.91
C THR A 3 -47.55 17.59 17.63
N LYS A 4 -46.27 18.00 17.71
CA LYS A 4 -45.44 18.23 16.52
C LYS A 4 -44.61 16.97 16.24
N THR A 5 -45.04 16.26 15.21
CA THR A 5 -44.25 15.31 14.41
C THR A 5 -43.14 16.07 13.68
N GLU A 6 -41.89 15.80 14.02
CA GLU A 6 -40.74 16.13 13.18
C GLU A 6 -40.46 14.92 12.27
N ASN A 7 -40.82 15.09 11.00
CA ASN A 7 -40.49 14.15 9.93
C ASN A 7 -38.99 14.26 9.62
N GLY A 8 -38.30 13.12 9.70
CA GLY A 8 -36.99 12.94 9.11
C GLY A 8 -37.08 13.00 7.59
N SER A 9 -36.44 14.01 7.01
CA SER A 9 -36.15 14.06 5.58
C SER A 9 -34.78 13.42 5.36
N VAL A 10 -34.80 12.25 4.72
CA VAL A 10 -33.62 11.58 4.18
C VAL A 10 -33.13 12.38 2.99
N ASP A 11 -31.96 13.00 3.14
CA ASP A 11 -31.27 13.74 2.07
C ASP A 11 -30.62 12.74 1.10
N HIS A 12 -31.37 12.36 0.07
CA HIS A 12 -30.88 11.61 -1.09
C HIS A 12 -30.89 12.54 -2.29
N GLY A 13 -29.76 13.20 -2.55
CA GLY A 13 -29.57 13.98 -3.77
C GLY A 13 -28.56 15.10 -3.63
N ARG A 14 -27.26 14.78 -3.54
CA ARG A 14 -26.23 15.78 -3.89
C ARG A 14 -26.10 15.85 -5.41
N HIS A 15 -26.59 16.94 -5.97
CA HIS A 15 -26.18 17.43 -7.28
C HIS A 15 -24.64 17.53 -7.31
N LEU A 16 -24.02 16.90 -8.30
CA LEU A 16 -22.57 16.80 -8.49
C LEU A 16 -22.14 17.88 -9.50
N ASP A 17 -22.48 19.14 -9.25
CA ASP A 17 -22.38 20.20 -10.28
C ASP A 17 -21.03 20.97 -10.25
N THR A 18 -20.08 20.59 -9.40
CA THR A 18 -18.74 21.22 -9.39
C THR A 18 -17.67 20.22 -8.99
N LEU A 19 -16.60 20.12 -9.79
CA LEU A 19 -15.42 19.36 -9.43
C LEU A 19 -14.86 19.89 -8.11
N SER A 20 -14.64 19.01 -7.14
CA SER A 20 -13.95 19.40 -5.91
C SER A 20 -12.55 19.92 -6.26
N SER A 21 -12.19 21.09 -5.73
CA SER A 21 -10.86 21.64 -5.97
C SER A 21 -9.77 20.70 -5.39
N PRO A 22 -8.55 20.68 -5.96
CA PRO A 22 -7.45 19.89 -5.39
C PRO A 22 -7.11 20.29 -3.94
N ALA A 23 -7.35 21.56 -3.58
CA ALA A 23 -7.16 22.06 -2.21
C ALA A 23 -8.16 21.46 -1.20
N GLU A 24 -9.40 21.24 -1.62
CA GLU A 24 -10.45 20.65 -0.78
C GLU A 24 -10.39 19.12 -0.72
N PHE A 25 -9.63 18.48 -1.61
CA PHE A 25 -9.55 17.04 -1.76
C PHE A 25 -9.16 16.33 -0.44
N PHE A 26 -8.20 16.90 0.30
CA PHE A 26 -7.78 16.40 1.61
C PHE A 26 -8.38 17.17 2.79
N ALA A 27 -9.22 18.19 2.57
CA ALA A 27 -9.79 18.99 3.66
C ALA A 27 -10.52 18.16 4.74
N PRO A 28 -11.23 17.05 4.41
CA PRO A 28 -11.86 16.21 5.43
C PRO A 28 -10.88 15.48 6.35
N CYS A 29 -9.69 15.12 5.84
CA CYS A 29 -8.63 14.44 6.58
C CYS A 29 -7.27 14.85 5.99
N PRO A 30 -6.68 15.98 6.47
CA PRO A 30 -5.48 16.55 5.85
C PRO A 30 -4.22 15.73 6.12
N ARG A 31 -4.19 14.99 7.24
CA ARG A 31 -3.04 14.23 7.74
C ARG A 31 -3.50 12.92 8.33
N PHE A 32 -2.78 11.83 8.03
CA PHE A 32 -2.94 10.56 8.70
C PHE A 32 -2.12 10.55 10.01
N GLY A 33 -2.80 10.59 11.15
CA GLY A 33 -2.19 10.36 12.47
C GLY A 33 -2.04 8.87 12.82
N ILE A 34 -0.84 8.47 13.21
CA ILE A 34 -0.53 7.12 13.70
C ILE A 34 0.10 7.17 15.09
N LEU A 35 -0.30 6.25 15.96
CA LEU A 35 0.30 6.07 17.29
C LEU A 35 1.11 4.78 17.32
N VAL A 36 2.41 4.89 17.58
CA VAL A 36 3.31 3.75 17.76
C VAL A 36 3.52 3.50 19.24
N LEU A 37 3.04 2.36 19.71
CA LEU A 37 3.16 1.91 21.09
C LEU A 37 4.19 0.79 21.20
N GLY A 38 4.91 0.78 22.32
CA GLY A 38 5.96 -0.20 22.56
C GLY A 38 7.31 0.26 22.04
N ASN A 39 8.33 -0.60 22.16
CA ASN A 39 9.70 -0.28 21.79
C ASN A 39 10.07 -1.03 20.51
N PRO A 40 10.11 -0.36 19.34
CA PRO A 40 10.58 -0.98 18.09
C PRO A 40 12.10 -1.22 18.07
N GLU A 41 12.83 -0.76 19.10
CA GLU A 41 14.29 -0.86 19.25
C GLU A 41 15.08 -0.54 17.98
N ALA A 42 15.72 -1.54 17.36
CA ALA A 42 16.59 -1.39 16.19
C ALA A 42 15.83 -0.96 14.92
N THR A 43 14.53 -1.27 14.82
CA THR A 43 13.72 -1.04 13.61
C THR A 43 13.04 0.33 13.58
N LYS A 44 13.26 1.21 14.58
CA LYS A 44 12.53 2.50 14.69
C LYS A 44 12.66 3.39 13.45
N GLN A 45 13.89 3.61 12.97
CA GLN A 45 14.15 4.49 11.83
C GLN A 45 13.69 3.82 10.51
N GLU A 46 13.95 2.53 10.38
CA GLU A 46 13.57 1.74 9.20
C GLU A 46 12.06 1.66 9.03
N LEU A 47 11.31 1.50 10.12
CA LEU A 47 9.85 1.47 10.09
C LEU A 47 9.25 2.72 9.44
N PHE A 48 9.77 3.90 9.77
CA PHE A 48 9.27 5.14 9.19
C PHE A 48 9.83 5.42 7.80
N SER A 49 11.11 5.14 7.56
CA SER A 49 11.74 5.36 6.25
C SER A 49 11.20 4.41 5.18
N LYS A 50 11.09 3.11 5.47
CA LYS A 50 10.63 2.09 4.51
C LYS A 50 9.12 2.14 4.21
N ILE A 51 8.31 2.76 5.04
CA ILE A 51 6.85 2.90 4.83
C ILE A 51 6.48 4.31 4.34
N PHE A 52 6.99 5.33 5.01
CA PHE A 52 6.57 6.71 4.78
C PHE A 52 7.58 7.55 4.00
N GLY A 53 8.74 6.99 3.61
CA GLY A 53 9.77 7.70 2.86
C GLY A 53 10.32 8.92 3.61
N VAL A 54 10.41 8.83 4.95
CA VAL A 54 10.97 9.90 5.80
C VAL A 54 12.36 9.52 6.30
N ASP A 55 13.32 10.41 6.09
CA ASP A 55 14.69 10.23 6.58
C ASP A 55 14.88 10.97 7.89
N LEU A 56 14.78 10.25 9.01
CA LEU A 56 14.84 10.84 10.34
C LEU A 56 16.20 10.59 10.98
N GLU A 57 16.78 11.62 11.59
CA GLU A 57 18.00 11.48 12.37
C GLU A 57 17.79 10.50 13.53
N LYS A 58 18.76 9.59 13.73
CA LYS A 58 18.73 8.60 14.82
C LYS A 58 18.45 9.23 16.19
N LYS A 59 18.96 10.43 16.43
CA LYS A 59 18.74 11.17 17.68
C LYS A 59 17.29 11.59 17.86
N VAL A 60 16.66 12.16 16.81
CA VAL A 60 15.26 12.60 16.86
C VAL A 60 14.33 11.43 17.14
N VAL A 61 14.58 10.28 16.49
CA VAL A 61 13.83 9.06 16.73
C VAL A 61 14.10 8.52 18.13
N ALA A 62 15.35 8.50 18.60
CA ALA A 62 15.68 8.07 19.96
C ALA A 62 14.98 8.92 21.02
N ASP A 63 14.99 10.25 20.87
CA ASP A 63 14.35 11.20 21.78
C ASP A 63 12.82 11.05 21.79
N ALA A 64 12.21 10.64 20.68
CA ALA A 64 10.76 10.39 20.58
C ALA A 64 10.33 9.07 21.25
N PHE A 65 11.25 8.13 21.38
CA PHE A 65 11.06 6.91 22.15
C PHE A 65 11.89 6.95 23.42
N ALA A 66 12.14 8.11 24.01
CA ALA A 66 12.74 8.23 25.34
C ALA A 66 11.65 8.12 26.42
N ILE A 67 12.04 7.76 27.64
CA ILE A 67 11.12 7.59 28.78
C ILE A 67 10.45 8.93 29.11
N GLU A 68 11.17 10.04 28.98
CA GLU A 68 10.69 11.39 29.26
C GLU A 68 9.87 12.00 28.12
N HIS A 69 9.66 11.26 27.01
CA HIS A 69 8.94 11.76 25.87
C HIS A 69 7.45 11.97 26.18
N ASP A 70 6.94 13.13 25.82
CA ASP A 70 5.51 13.43 25.91
C ASP A 70 4.78 12.89 24.68
N ILE A 71 3.90 11.90 24.88
CA ILE A 71 3.03 11.33 23.83
C ILE A 71 2.19 12.37 23.08
N GLU A 72 1.92 13.53 23.69
CA GLU A 72 1.20 14.65 23.07
C GLU A 72 2.04 15.40 22.03
N LYS A 73 3.37 15.20 22.03
CA LYS A 73 4.30 15.83 21.12
C LYS A 73 4.50 14.96 19.89
N GLU A 74 4.07 15.48 18.74
CA GLU A 74 4.31 14.84 17.45
C GLU A 74 5.82 14.72 17.15
N LEU A 75 6.22 13.58 16.56
CA LEU A 75 7.54 13.38 16.00
C LEU A 75 7.80 14.38 14.87
N SER A 76 8.87 15.17 14.99
CA SER A 76 9.24 16.16 13.97
C SER A 76 9.74 15.48 12.70
N LEU A 77 8.96 15.58 11.63
CA LEU A 77 9.34 15.10 10.29
C LEU A 77 10.15 16.13 9.48
N HIS A 78 10.47 17.29 10.07
CA HIS A 78 11.24 18.37 9.42
C HIS A 78 10.68 18.79 8.05
N GLY A 79 9.35 18.79 7.91
CA GLY A 79 8.66 19.14 6.66
C GLY A 79 8.79 18.08 5.55
N GLN A 80 9.37 16.91 5.83
CA GLN A 80 9.54 15.89 4.80
C GLN A 80 8.21 15.35 4.34
N ASN A 81 7.27 15.04 5.24
CA ASN A 81 5.95 14.51 4.91
C ASN A 81 4.84 15.24 5.67
N GLU A 82 4.16 16.16 4.99
CA GLU A 82 3.10 16.97 5.61
C GLU A 82 1.81 16.17 5.83
N ARG A 83 1.62 15.05 5.13
CA ARG A 83 0.43 14.19 5.18
C ARG A 83 0.44 13.18 6.32
N LEU A 84 1.50 13.13 7.12
CA LEU A 84 1.69 12.17 8.19
C LEU A 84 1.88 12.87 9.52
N ALA A 85 1.30 12.34 10.59
CA ALA A 85 1.70 12.64 11.97
C ALA A 85 1.96 11.35 12.73
N ILE A 86 3.07 11.32 13.46
CA ILE A 86 3.49 10.17 14.24
C ILE A 86 3.55 10.57 15.71
N PHE A 87 2.87 9.78 16.55
CA PHE A 87 2.93 9.84 18.00
C PHE A 87 3.58 8.57 18.52
N THR A 88 4.37 8.66 19.58
CA THR A 88 5.18 7.53 20.09
C THR A 88 5.08 7.40 21.61
N SER A 89 5.11 6.16 22.11
CA SER A 89 5.23 5.86 23.54
C SER A 89 6.04 4.57 23.78
N GLN A 90 7.19 4.70 24.47
CA GLN A 90 8.16 3.62 24.64
C GLN A 90 7.71 2.51 25.62
N ASN A 91 6.84 2.85 26.58
CA ASN A 91 6.64 2.05 27.81
C ASN A 91 5.19 1.60 28.03
N PHE A 92 4.42 1.41 26.96
CA PHE A 92 3.00 1.08 27.05
C PHE A 92 2.72 -0.29 27.74
N GLY A 93 3.74 -1.14 27.89
CA GLY A 93 3.64 -2.47 28.49
C GLY A 93 4.54 -2.73 29.71
N THR A 94 5.42 -1.81 30.11
CA THR A 94 6.15 -1.93 31.38
C THR A 94 5.17 -1.75 32.53
N ASP A 95 5.39 -2.34 33.72
CA ASP A 95 4.52 -2.22 34.91
C ASP A 95 4.49 -0.78 35.51
N ASP A 96 4.32 0.23 34.65
CA ASP A 96 4.18 1.65 34.91
C ASP A 96 2.71 2.05 34.67
N PRO A 97 1.88 2.09 35.72
CA PRO A 97 0.46 2.41 35.59
C PRO A 97 0.21 3.87 35.18
N ASP A 98 1.14 4.78 35.44
CA ASP A 98 0.97 6.20 35.12
C ASP A 98 1.12 6.42 33.62
N ASN A 99 2.14 5.83 33.00
CA ASN A 99 2.30 5.88 31.55
C ASN A 99 1.16 5.16 30.82
N TYR A 100 0.71 4.02 31.33
CA TYR A 100 -0.46 3.32 30.79
C TYR A 100 -1.71 4.20 30.78
N THR A 101 -1.99 4.86 31.90
CA THR A 101 -3.15 5.75 32.04
C THR A 101 -3.04 6.93 31.08
N ARG A 102 -1.86 7.56 31.01
CA ARG A 102 -1.58 8.66 30.08
C ARG A 102 -1.83 8.27 28.61
N ALA A 103 -1.40 7.08 28.21
CA ALA A 103 -1.60 6.61 26.84
C ALA A 103 -3.07 6.26 26.55
N CYS A 104 -3.82 5.73 27.53
CA CYS A 104 -5.26 5.53 27.41
C CYS A 104 -6.01 6.86 27.26
N ASP A 105 -5.66 7.87 28.07
CA ASP A 105 -6.23 9.23 27.99
C ASP A 105 -5.90 9.90 26.64
N PHE A 106 -4.69 9.68 26.13
CA PHE A 106 -4.28 10.13 24.81
C PHE A 106 -5.14 9.50 23.70
N ILE A 107 -5.32 8.17 23.72
CA ILE A 107 -6.16 7.47 22.74
C ILE A 107 -7.61 7.99 22.79
N LEU A 108 -8.17 8.18 23.99
CA LEU A 108 -9.52 8.71 24.16
C LEU A 108 -9.67 10.13 23.61
N SER A 109 -8.69 10.99 23.87
CA SER A 109 -8.73 12.41 23.48
C SER A 109 -8.40 12.65 22.00
N HIS A 110 -7.72 11.71 21.33
CA HIS A 110 -7.37 11.78 19.91
C HIS A 110 -8.17 10.82 19.04
N SER A 111 -9.15 10.12 19.63
CA SER A 111 -10.11 9.31 18.88
C SER A 111 -10.91 10.19 17.92
N PRO A 112 -11.25 9.71 16.70
CA PRO A 112 -12.07 10.46 15.74
C PRO A 112 -13.42 10.95 16.30
N ASN A 113 -13.94 10.27 17.33
CA ASN A 113 -15.21 10.58 18.00
C ASN A 113 -15.04 11.35 19.33
N ALA A 114 -13.85 11.86 19.63
CA ALA A 114 -13.62 12.60 20.87
C ALA A 114 -14.57 13.82 20.96
N VAL A 115 -15.21 13.98 22.13
CA VAL A 115 -16.16 15.06 22.42
C VAL A 115 -15.53 16.43 22.19
N GLN A 116 -14.23 16.54 22.44
CA GLN A 116 -13.43 17.72 22.16
C GLN A 116 -12.54 17.41 20.95
N LYS A 117 -12.95 17.91 19.77
CA LYS A 117 -12.17 17.75 18.53
C LYS A 117 -10.80 18.41 18.72
N ARG A 118 -9.78 17.61 19.00
CA ARG A 118 -8.38 18.05 18.96
C ARG A 118 -7.95 18.24 17.50
N LYS A 119 -6.88 19.03 17.33
CA LYS A 119 -6.38 19.45 16.01
C LYS A 119 -5.93 18.28 15.12
N GLN A 120 -5.63 17.12 15.68
CA GLN A 120 -5.08 15.99 14.94
C GLN A 120 -5.52 14.64 15.52
N PRO A 121 -6.45 13.92 14.89
CA PRO A 121 -6.88 12.61 15.36
C PRO A 121 -5.86 11.51 15.05
N VAL A 122 -5.83 10.47 15.89
CA VAL A 122 -5.14 9.20 15.64
C VAL A 122 -6.10 8.29 14.89
N HIS A 123 -5.62 7.70 13.80
CA HIS A 123 -6.41 6.85 12.91
C HIS A 123 -6.02 5.38 12.96
N CYS A 124 -4.82 5.06 13.46
CA CYS A 124 -4.35 3.70 13.63
C CYS A 124 -3.33 3.64 14.76
N ILE A 125 -3.28 2.50 15.44
CA ILE A 125 -2.24 2.16 16.42
C ILE A 125 -1.38 1.04 15.84
N TRP A 126 -0.07 1.20 15.89
CA TRP A 126 0.88 0.11 15.72
C TRP A 126 1.40 -0.28 17.10
N TYR A 127 1.13 -1.51 17.51
CA TYR A 127 1.68 -2.06 18.75
C TYR A 127 2.92 -2.88 18.42
N CYS A 128 4.10 -2.32 18.69
CA CYS A 128 5.38 -2.91 18.33
C CYS A 128 5.90 -3.85 19.42
N VAL A 129 6.19 -5.10 19.03
CA VAL A 129 6.67 -6.17 19.91
C VAL A 129 7.91 -6.81 19.29
N ALA A 130 9.00 -6.89 20.05
CA ALA A 130 10.18 -7.62 19.59
C ALA A 130 9.89 -9.13 19.47
N SER A 131 10.35 -9.75 18.38
CA SER A 131 10.18 -11.18 18.08
C SER A 131 11.12 -12.08 18.92
N GLU A 132 11.12 -11.91 20.23
CA GLU A 132 11.99 -12.62 21.16
C GLU A 132 11.25 -13.77 21.85
N GLU A 133 11.77 -15.00 21.74
CA GLU A 133 11.12 -16.21 22.29
C GLU A 133 10.92 -16.17 23.82
N ASN A 134 11.70 -15.38 24.54
CA ASN A 134 11.64 -15.28 26.00
C ASN A 134 10.78 -14.12 26.51
N ARG A 135 10.25 -13.27 25.61
CA ARG A 135 9.41 -12.14 26.02
C ARG A 135 8.07 -12.64 26.57
N THR A 136 7.75 -12.21 27.79
CA THR A 136 6.45 -12.42 28.41
C THR A 136 5.51 -11.26 28.13
N VAL A 137 4.21 -11.55 27.98
CA VAL A 137 3.19 -10.50 27.88
C VAL A 137 2.87 -9.99 29.29
N HIS A 138 3.10 -8.69 29.52
CA HIS A 138 2.91 -8.02 30.80
C HIS A 138 1.43 -7.86 31.17
N THR A 139 1.17 -7.61 32.46
CA THR A 139 -0.20 -7.50 33.00
C THR A 139 -0.98 -6.35 32.35
N LEU A 140 -0.32 -5.21 32.10
CA LEU A 140 -0.95 -4.05 31.47
C LEU A 140 -1.23 -4.28 29.97
N GLU A 141 -0.35 -4.99 29.26
CA GLU A 141 -0.60 -5.42 27.87
C GLU A 141 -1.84 -6.32 27.80
N LYS A 142 -1.95 -7.29 28.72
CA LYS A 142 -3.13 -8.16 28.83
C LYS A 142 -4.40 -7.35 29.08
N LYS A 143 -4.34 -6.39 30.01
CA LYS A 143 -5.47 -5.51 30.32
C LYS A 143 -5.89 -4.69 29.10
N PHE A 144 -4.93 -4.14 28.36
CA PHE A 144 -5.18 -3.35 27.17
C PHE A 144 -5.92 -4.13 26.10
N PHE A 145 -5.37 -5.28 25.70
CA PHE A 145 -5.93 -6.09 24.63
C PHE A 145 -7.19 -6.84 25.04
N SER A 146 -7.38 -7.16 26.32
CA SER A 146 -8.57 -7.91 26.77
C SER A 146 -9.80 -7.02 26.97
N ASN A 147 -9.64 -5.84 27.59
CA ASN A 147 -10.75 -5.05 28.10
C ASN A 147 -10.76 -3.60 27.61
N ASP A 148 -9.59 -2.94 27.67
CA ASP A 148 -9.56 -1.49 27.51
C ASP A 148 -9.67 -1.10 26.03
N LEU A 149 -9.04 -1.81 25.10
CA LEU A 149 -9.10 -1.48 23.67
C LEU A 149 -10.53 -1.40 23.11
N ALA A 150 -11.37 -2.37 23.45
CA ALA A 150 -12.76 -2.42 23.01
C ALA A 150 -13.60 -1.25 23.59
N THR A 151 -13.22 -0.74 24.76
CA THR A 151 -13.93 0.31 25.48
C THR A 151 -13.43 1.70 25.10
N LEU A 152 -12.11 1.88 24.98
CA LEU A 152 -11.44 3.16 24.74
C LEU A 152 -11.66 3.63 23.30
N ALA A 153 -11.48 2.75 22.32
CA ALA A 153 -11.49 3.14 20.92
C ALA A 153 -12.00 2.02 20.00
N PRO A 154 -13.31 1.70 20.03
CA PRO A 154 -13.89 0.59 19.29
C PRO A 154 -13.75 0.69 17.75
N GLN A 155 -13.49 1.90 17.24
CA GLN A 155 -13.30 2.15 15.80
C GLN A 155 -11.84 2.38 15.41
N LEU A 156 -10.92 2.41 16.38
CA LEU A 156 -9.51 2.65 16.11
C LEU A 156 -8.82 1.32 15.85
N PRO A 157 -8.37 1.04 14.61
CA PRO A 157 -7.65 -0.19 14.32
C PRO A 157 -6.33 -0.26 15.08
N VAL A 158 -6.00 -1.45 15.56
CA VAL A 158 -4.70 -1.79 16.14
C VAL A 158 -4.09 -2.89 15.30
N VAL A 159 -2.86 -2.67 14.84
CA VAL A 159 -2.04 -3.68 14.16
C VAL A 159 -0.93 -4.12 15.11
N LEU A 160 -0.79 -5.42 15.31
CA LEU A 160 0.28 -6.00 16.11
C LEU A 160 1.49 -6.21 15.21
N THR A 161 2.53 -5.42 15.44
CA THR A 161 3.73 -5.37 14.59
C THR A 161 4.90 -6.04 15.32
N PHE A 162 5.33 -7.18 14.80
CA PHE A 162 6.47 -7.94 15.33
C PHE A 162 7.78 -7.45 14.70
N THR A 163 8.62 -6.78 15.48
CA THR A 163 9.92 -6.25 15.05
C THR A 163 11.04 -7.24 15.33
N LYS A 164 12.25 -6.96 14.82
CA LYS A 164 13.42 -7.86 14.90
C LYS A 164 13.16 -9.27 14.36
N TYR A 165 12.27 -9.39 13.37
CA TYR A 165 11.94 -10.69 12.82
C TYR A 165 13.13 -11.34 12.10
N ASP A 166 14.05 -10.52 11.61
CA ASP A 166 15.36 -10.92 11.07
C ASP A 166 16.27 -11.60 12.10
N GLU A 167 16.32 -11.10 13.34
CA GLU A 167 17.05 -11.75 14.43
C GLU A 167 16.42 -13.12 14.75
N PHE A 168 15.09 -13.18 14.74
CA PHE A 168 14.35 -14.44 14.93
C PHE A 168 14.65 -15.44 13.81
N ILE A 169 14.55 -15.04 12.53
CA ILE A 169 14.93 -15.87 11.37
C ILE A 169 16.37 -16.37 11.53
N SER A 170 17.30 -15.49 11.89
CA SER A 170 18.71 -15.83 12.08
C SER A 170 18.90 -16.89 13.18
N GLN A 171 18.17 -16.75 14.28
CA GLN A 171 18.19 -17.72 15.38
C GLN A 171 17.63 -19.09 14.93
N VAL A 172 16.50 -19.11 14.24
CA VAL A 172 15.92 -20.36 13.68
C VAL A 172 16.87 -21.00 12.68
N GLN A 173 17.52 -20.20 11.83
CA GLN A 173 18.49 -20.68 10.86
C GLN A 173 19.71 -21.29 11.52
N LEU A 174 20.23 -20.68 12.60
CA LEU A 174 21.37 -21.21 13.36
C LEU A 174 21.02 -22.54 14.03
N ASP A 175 19.86 -22.63 14.67
CA ASP A 175 19.38 -23.85 15.31
C ASP A 175 19.17 -24.97 14.27
N TRP A 176 18.53 -24.65 13.15
CA TRP A 176 18.29 -25.59 12.08
C TRP A 176 19.60 -26.02 11.38
N SER A 177 20.55 -25.10 11.17
CA SER A 177 21.83 -25.44 10.54
C SER A 177 22.66 -26.41 11.39
N ARG A 178 22.58 -26.30 12.72
CA ARG A 178 23.18 -27.29 13.63
C ARG A 178 22.54 -28.67 13.43
N GLU A 179 21.21 -28.74 13.33
CA GLU A 179 20.49 -30.00 13.10
C GLU A 179 20.62 -30.56 11.67
N ALA A 180 20.79 -29.70 10.67
CA ALA A 180 20.86 -30.07 9.26
C ALA A 180 22.28 -30.49 8.84
N GLN A 181 23.32 -29.96 9.47
CA GLN A 181 24.69 -30.47 9.32
C GLN A 181 24.80 -31.94 9.73
N ASP A 182 24.03 -32.36 10.73
CA ASP A 182 23.92 -33.77 11.13
C ASP A 182 23.17 -34.64 10.11
N ARG A 183 22.44 -34.03 9.15
CA ARG A 183 21.56 -34.72 8.18
C ARG A 183 21.94 -34.57 6.70
N GLY A 184 22.99 -33.81 6.37
CA GLY A 184 23.58 -33.75 5.03
C GLY A 184 22.73 -33.09 3.92
N LEU A 185 21.87 -32.11 4.25
CA LEU A 185 20.93 -31.50 3.30
C LEU A 185 21.56 -30.41 2.39
N SER A 186 21.00 -30.28 1.17
CA SER A 186 21.43 -29.33 0.12
C SER A 186 20.95 -27.89 0.36
N LYS A 187 21.77 -26.90 -0.06
CA LYS A 187 21.59 -25.44 0.17
C LYS A 187 20.33 -24.80 -0.46
N VAL A 188 19.78 -25.34 -1.55
CA VAL A 188 18.66 -24.68 -2.28
C VAL A 188 17.29 -25.03 -1.69
N ALA A 189 17.15 -26.21 -1.08
CA ALA A 189 15.95 -26.55 -0.31
C ALA A 189 15.85 -25.75 1.00
N VAL A 190 16.95 -25.15 1.45
CA VAL A 190 17.06 -24.47 2.74
C VAL A 190 16.12 -23.26 2.84
N THR A 191 15.98 -22.45 1.79
CA THR A 191 15.28 -21.17 1.91
C THR A 191 13.78 -21.32 2.12
N HIS A 192 13.09 -22.14 1.32
CA HIS A 192 11.65 -22.39 1.48
C HIS A 192 11.36 -23.15 2.78
N ILE A 193 12.18 -24.15 3.10
CA ILE A 193 12.05 -24.89 4.36
C ILE A 193 12.27 -23.96 5.55
N LEU A 194 13.24 -23.05 5.49
CA LEU A 194 13.52 -22.10 6.55
C LEU A 194 12.35 -21.14 6.76
N ARG A 195 11.72 -20.65 5.69
CA ARG A 195 10.53 -19.79 5.79
C ARG A 195 9.38 -20.50 6.51
N ASP A 196 9.05 -21.71 6.07
CA ASP A 196 7.96 -22.50 6.66
C ASP A 196 8.27 -22.89 8.12
N LEU A 197 9.52 -23.27 8.41
CA LEU A 197 9.97 -23.56 9.76
C LEU A 197 9.93 -22.34 10.67
N THR A 198 10.35 -21.18 10.16
CA THR A 198 10.34 -19.92 10.91
C THR A 198 8.91 -19.51 11.22
N ALA A 199 8.01 -19.51 10.23
CA ALA A 199 6.59 -19.22 10.43
C ALA A 199 5.97 -20.18 11.45
N LYS A 200 6.22 -21.49 11.32
CA LYS A 200 5.70 -22.50 12.25
C LYS A 200 6.23 -22.30 13.67
N ARG A 201 7.53 -22.03 13.83
CA ARG A 201 8.15 -21.81 15.14
C ARG A 201 7.64 -20.52 15.76
N PHE A 202 7.50 -19.45 14.97
CA PHE A 202 6.93 -18.18 15.39
C PHE A 202 5.52 -18.38 15.95
N GLU A 203 4.64 -19.06 15.23
CA GLU A 203 3.27 -19.33 15.67
C GLU A 203 3.24 -20.18 16.96
N GLN A 204 4.13 -21.17 17.09
CA GLN A 204 4.19 -22.03 18.26
C GLN A 204 4.71 -21.33 19.52
N THR A 205 5.65 -20.39 19.39
CA THR A 205 6.33 -19.76 20.52
C THR A 205 5.77 -18.39 20.86
N ILE A 206 5.64 -17.51 19.86
CA ILE A 206 5.27 -16.10 20.02
C ILE A 206 3.79 -15.90 19.67
N GLY A 207 3.34 -16.37 18.51
CA GLY A 207 1.98 -16.19 18.01
C GLY A 207 0.93 -16.70 19.02
N LYS A 208 1.09 -17.95 19.48
CA LYS A 208 0.20 -18.55 20.48
C LYS A 208 0.08 -17.75 21.78
N ARG A 209 1.18 -17.15 22.26
CA ARG A 209 1.15 -16.33 23.49
C ARG A 209 0.31 -15.06 23.31
N TRP A 210 0.36 -14.47 22.13
CA TRP A 210 -0.46 -13.30 21.80
C TRP A 210 -1.91 -13.69 21.50
N ASP A 211 -2.14 -14.86 20.90
CA ASP A 211 -3.49 -15.39 20.71
C ASP A 211 -4.18 -15.71 22.04
N ASP A 212 -3.45 -16.18 23.05
CA ASP A 212 -3.98 -16.38 24.41
C ASP A 212 -4.37 -15.06 25.10
N VAL A 213 -3.79 -13.94 24.66
CA VAL A 213 -4.04 -12.60 25.21
C VAL A 213 -5.14 -11.86 24.44
N LEU A 214 -5.25 -12.14 23.15
CA LEU A 214 -6.33 -11.63 22.31
C LEU A 214 -7.58 -12.48 22.56
N VAL A 215 -8.60 -11.89 23.17
CA VAL A 215 -9.91 -12.54 23.33
C VAL A 215 -10.38 -13.10 21.97
N PRO A 216 -11.03 -14.27 21.87
CA PRO A 216 -11.35 -14.91 20.58
C PRO A 216 -12.07 -14.02 19.54
N GLY A 217 -12.81 -13.00 19.98
CA GLY A 217 -13.46 -12.00 19.11
C GLY A 217 -12.55 -10.87 18.59
N LEU A 218 -11.36 -10.69 19.19
CA LEU A 218 -10.34 -9.72 18.82
C LEU A 218 -9.22 -10.32 17.96
N ILE A 219 -9.00 -11.63 17.99
CA ILE A 219 -8.02 -12.33 17.13
C ILE A 219 -8.27 -12.00 15.65
N LYS A 220 -9.53 -11.97 15.22
CA LYS A 220 -9.89 -11.58 13.83
C LYS A 220 -9.85 -10.08 13.56
N LYS A 221 -9.75 -9.24 14.60
CA LYS A 221 -9.79 -7.77 14.49
C LYS A 221 -8.43 -7.11 14.60
N VAL A 222 -7.46 -7.77 15.25
CA VAL A 222 -6.09 -7.27 15.45
C VAL A 222 -5.16 -8.10 14.55
N PRO A 223 -4.89 -7.63 13.32
CA PRO A 223 -3.98 -8.34 12.43
C PRO A 223 -2.55 -8.32 12.98
N ARG A 224 -1.80 -9.37 12.67
CA ARG A 224 -0.41 -9.58 13.09
C ARG A 224 0.49 -9.48 11.87
N VAL A 225 1.55 -8.68 11.94
CA VAL A 225 2.50 -8.51 10.83
C VAL A 225 3.92 -8.61 11.36
N CYS A 226 4.76 -9.39 10.70
CA CYS A 226 6.18 -9.49 11.02
C CYS A 226 6.97 -8.56 10.10
N VAL A 227 7.82 -7.71 10.69
CA VAL A 227 8.68 -6.80 9.94
C VAL A 227 10.15 -7.18 10.14
N SER A 228 10.85 -7.39 9.03
CA SER A 228 12.28 -7.71 8.97
C SER A 228 13.06 -6.49 8.49
N SER A 229 14.05 -6.09 9.28
CA SER A 229 14.97 -5.00 8.94
C SER A 229 15.92 -5.36 7.79
N THR A 230 16.34 -6.64 7.72
CA THR A 230 17.29 -7.11 6.71
C THR A 230 16.61 -7.45 5.39
N VAL A 231 17.23 -6.97 4.30
CA VAL A 231 16.89 -7.34 2.92
C VAL A 231 17.54 -8.70 2.61
N GLY A 232 17.06 -9.74 3.29
CA GLY A 232 17.35 -11.12 2.93
C GLY A 232 16.17 -11.68 2.13
N ASP A 233 16.46 -12.38 1.03
CA ASP A 233 15.55 -13.06 0.08
C ASP A 233 14.42 -13.92 0.68
N VAL A 234 14.34 -14.05 2.00
CA VAL A 234 13.37 -14.89 2.69
C VAL A 234 12.04 -14.17 2.94
N ASP A 235 12.04 -12.83 3.16
CA ASP A 235 10.81 -12.11 3.58
C ASP A 235 10.78 -10.59 3.29
N GLY A 236 11.28 -10.16 2.12
CA GLY A 236 11.38 -8.74 1.73
C GLY A 236 10.08 -7.91 1.71
N GLY A 237 8.92 -8.50 2.02
CA GLY A 237 7.60 -7.86 1.96
C GLY A 237 7.02 -7.40 3.31
N GLY A 238 7.66 -7.60 4.45
CA GLY A 238 7.04 -7.33 5.76
C GLY A 238 6.56 -5.87 5.97
N PHE A 239 7.29 -4.88 5.46
CA PHE A 239 6.86 -3.47 5.53
C PHE A 239 5.70 -3.15 4.58
N GLU A 240 5.68 -3.77 3.39
CA GLU A 240 4.59 -3.64 2.42
C GLU A 240 3.32 -4.31 2.97
N GLU A 241 3.47 -5.49 3.59
CA GLU A 241 2.38 -6.18 4.29
C GLU A 241 1.86 -5.32 5.44
N LEU A 242 2.72 -4.64 6.20
CA LEU A 242 2.28 -3.73 7.26
C LEU A 242 1.48 -2.54 6.69
N ALA A 243 1.93 -1.96 5.58
CA ALA A 243 1.21 -0.87 4.91
C ALA A 243 -0.16 -1.35 4.38
N ALA A 244 -0.20 -2.49 3.69
CA ALA A 244 -1.42 -3.09 3.16
C ALA A 244 -2.40 -3.48 4.28
N THR A 245 -1.90 -4.08 5.36
CA THR A 245 -2.69 -4.46 6.54
C THR A 245 -3.26 -3.23 7.25
N THR A 246 -2.45 -2.19 7.42
CA THR A 246 -2.89 -0.91 7.99
C THR A 246 -4.00 -0.30 7.16
N LEU A 247 -3.83 -0.27 5.84
CA LEU A 247 -4.86 0.21 4.92
C LEU A 247 -6.14 -0.62 5.03
N ALA A 248 -6.06 -1.95 5.03
CA ALA A 248 -7.20 -2.85 5.16
C ALA A 248 -7.96 -2.68 6.49
N ALA A 249 -7.25 -2.37 7.58
CA ALA A 249 -7.86 -2.15 8.89
C ALA A 249 -8.64 -0.82 8.99
N VAL A 250 -8.25 0.19 8.21
CA VAL A 250 -8.93 1.49 8.16
C VAL A 250 -10.19 1.42 7.29
N ARG A 251 -11.33 1.77 7.90
CA ARG A 251 -12.66 1.69 7.25
C ARG A 251 -13.10 2.98 6.55
N ASP A 252 -12.75 4.15 7.08
CA ASP A 252 -13.19 5.43 6.51
C ASP A 252 -12.40 5.75 5.23
N SER A 253 -13.09 5.93 4.10
CA SER A 253 -12.49 6.20 2.79
C SER A 253 -11.59 7.43 2.78
N ARG A 254 -11.91 8.47 3.56
CA ARG A 254 -11.14 9.72 3.64
C ARG A 254 -9.84 9.51 4.40
N VAL A 255 -9.89 8.67 5.44
CA VAL A 255 -8.70 8.29 6.21
C VAL A 255 -7.81 7.37 5.39
N ARG A 256 -8.40 6.45 4.61
CA ARG A 256 -7.65 5.61 3.67
C ARG A 256 -6.94 6.44 2.61
N LEU A 257 -7.58 7.47 2.08
CA LEU A 257 -6.98 8.42 1.15
C LEU A 257 -5.82 9.20 1.80
N ALA A 258 -6.01 9.67 3.04
CA ALA A 258 -4.93 10.33 3.79
C ALA A 258 -3.76 9.37 4.08
N PHE A 259 -4.04 8.10 4.34
CA PHE A 259 -3.01 7.06 4.49
C PHE A 259 -2.25 6.86 3.18
N ALA A 260 -2.95 6.69 2.05
CA ALA A 260 -2.33 6.54 0.74
C ALA A 260 -1.39 7.71 0.42
N ALA A 261 -1.80 8.95 0.74
CA ALA A 261 -0.96 10.13 0.58
C ALA A 261 0.19 10.24 1.60
N ALA A 262 0.05 9.64 2.78
CA ALA A 262 1.12 9.56 3.76
C ALA A 262 2.18 8.51 3.36
N GLN A 263 1.76 7.43 2.70
CA GLN A 263 2.64 6.41 2.12
C GLN A 263 3.43 7.00 0.95
N ARG A 264 4.72 6.68 0.87
CA ARG A 264 5.56 7.14 -0.25
C ARG A 264 6.30 6.01 -0.94
N THR A 265 6.58 4.94 -0.22
CA THR A 265 7.35 3.80 -0.73
C THR A 265 6.47 2.79 -1.43
N SER A 266 5.22 2.62 -0.98
CA SER A 266 4.29 1.68 -1.61
C SER A 266 3.59 2.30 -2.83
N VAL A 267 4.27 2.30 -3.97
CA VAL A 267 3.78 2.85 -5.25
C VAL A 267 2.41 2.27 -5.64
N PHE A 268 2.21 0.97 -5.41
CA PHE A 268 0.97 0.26 -5.72
C PHE A 268 -0.27 0.85 -5.00
N ILE A 269 -0.13 1.22 -3.72
CA ILE A 269 -1.22 1.83 -2.95
C ILE A 269 -1.60 3.18 -3.59
N SER A 270 -0.61 4.03 -3.89
CA SER A 270 -0.84 5.33 -4.51
C SER A 270 -1.50 5.20 -5.88
N MET A 271 -1.05 4.24 -6.70
CA MET A 271 -1.65 3.90 -7.99
C MET A 271 -3.12 3.51 -7.85
N GLN A 272 -3.47 2.61 -6.92
CA GLN A 272 -4.85 2.15 -6.71
C GLN A 272 -5.79 3.31 -6.30
N PHE A 273 -5.32 4.21 -5.43
CA PHE A 273 -6.09 5.40 -5.04
C PHE A 273 -6.22 6.42 -6.17
N CYS A 274 -5.19 6.60 -6.99
CA CYS A 274 -5.27 7.44 -8.18
C CYS A 274 -6.28 6.87 -9.19
N ALA A 275 -6.26 5.56 -9.45
CA ALA A 275 -7.23 4.90 -10.32
C ALA A 275 -8.67 5.03 -9.80
N THR A 276 -8.87 4.88 -8.49
CA THR A 276 -10.18 5.11 -7.84
C THR A 276 -10.63 6.56 -8.02
N THR A 277 -9.71 7.52 -7.84
CA THR A 277 -9.99 8.95 -8.05
C THR A 277 -10.30 9.26 -9.52
N ALA A 278 -9.65 8.56 -10.47
CA ALA A 278 -9.94 8.69 -11.90
C ALA A 278 -11.38 8.25 -12.22
N ALA A 279 -11.85 7.18 -11.60
CA ALA A 279 -13.20 6.67 -11.79
C ALA A 279 -14.31 7.65 -11.34
N ASP A 280 -14.01 8.58 -10.42
CA ASP A 280 -14.98 9.59 -9.98
C ASP A 280 -15.41 10.55 -11.10
N TYR A 281 -14.57 10.74 -12.12
CA TYR A 281 -14.86 11.57 -13.30
C TYR A 281 -15.74 10.88 -14.35
N PHE A 282 -16.25 9.69 -14.04
CA PHE A 282 -17.16 8.95 -14.90
C PHE A 282 -18.55 8.83 -14.28
N THR A 283 -19.57 8.83 -15.13
CA THR A 283 -20.93 8.40 -14.81
C THR A 283 -21.17 7.04 -15.44
N VAL A 284 -21.74 6.12 -14.67
CA VAL A 284 -22.09 4.78 -15.14
C VAL A 284 -23.59 4.71 -15.20
N ASN A 285 -24.14 4.76 -16.42
CA ASN A 285 -25.58 4.74 -16.67
C ASN A 285 -25.90 3.63 -17.64
N THR A 286 -26.88 2.79 -17.30
CA THR A 286 -27.45 1.76 -18.20
C THR A 286 -26.40 0.82 -18.83
N GLY A 287 -25.36 0.46 -18.09
CA GLY A 287 -24.28 -0.42 -18.59
C GLY A 287 -23.19 0.31 -19.37
N HIS A 288 -23.21 1.64 -19.46
CA HIS A 288 -22.23 2.42 -20.19
C HIS A 288 -21.47 3.37 -19.27
N ALA A 289 -20.14 3.33 -19.34
CA ALA A 289 -19.29 4.34 -18.72
C ALA A 289 -19.18 5.55 -19.66
N ARG A 290 -19.43 6.74 -19.11
CA ARG A 290 -19.31 8.02 -19.81
C ARG A 290 -18.55 9.00 -18.93
N LYS A 291 -17.93 10.02 -19.54
CA LYS A 291 -17.42 11.17 -18.79
C LYS A 291 -18.56 11.80 -17.97
N ALA A 292 -18.25 12.32 -16.78
CA ALA A 292 -19.19 13.08 -15.96
C ALA A 292 -19.88 14.19 -16.76
N ASP A 293 -21.19 14.34 -16.51
CA ASP A 293 -22.02 15.33 -17.15
C ASP A 293 -21.65 16.74 -16.65
N GLY A 294 -21.71 17.74 -17.54
CA GLY A 294 -21.47 19.14 -17.18
C GLY A 294 -20.03 19.56 -16.93
N VAL A 295 -19.05 18.65 -16.99
CA VAL A 295 -17.63 18.96 -16.73
C VAL A 295 -16.75 18.66 -17.94
N GLU A 296 -15.98 19.61 -18.44
CA GLU A 296 -15.16 19.42 -19.64
C GLU A 296 -13.87 18.63 -19.39
N MET A 297 -13.33 17.97 -20.44
CA MET A 297 -12.03 17.26 -20.31
C MET A 297 -10.88 18.23 -19.95
N ALA A 298 -10.94 19.47 -20.49
CA ALA A 298 -10.04 20.57 -20.13
C ALA A 298 -10.01 20.88 -18.62
N GLU A 299 -11.09 20.59 -17.90
CA GLU A 299 -11.18 20.77 -16.45
C GLU A 299 -10.80 19.49 -15.70
N ILE A 300 -11.23 18.34 -16.21
CA ILE A 300 -10.99 17.03 -15.59
C ILE A 300 -9.50 16.69 -15.54
N ILE A 301 -8.79 16.78 -16.67
CA ILE A 301 -7.42 16.27 -16.78
C ILE A 301 -6.46 17.06 -15.85
N PRO A 302 -6.44 18.41 -15.84
CA PRO A 302 -5.60 19.15 -14.89
C PRO A 302 -6.03 18.96 -13.43
N ASN A 303 -7.34 18.88 -13.16
CA ASN A 303 -7.85 18.64 -11.80
C ASN A 303 -7.41 17.27 -11.27
N PHE A 304 -7.49 16.24 -12.11
CA PHE A 304 -7.02 14.90 -11.78
C PHE A 304 -5.50 14.87 -11.58
N PHE A 305 -4.73 15.48 -12.49
CA PHE A 305 -3.27 15.55 -12.37
C PHE A 305 -2.85 16.13 -11.02
N ALA A 306 -3.44 17.26 -10.61
CA ALA A 306 -3.15 17.88 -9.33
C ALA A 306 -3.51 16.98 -8.13
N LYS A 307 -4.63 16.25 -8.19
CA LYS A 307 -5.01 15.28 -7.15
C LYS A 307 -4.06 14.08 -7.13
N ALA A 308 -3.69 13.54 -8.28
CA ALA A 308 -2.78 12.41 -8.40
C ALA A 308 -1.39 12.75 -7.85
N VAL A 309 -0.84 13.92 -8.19
CA VAL A 309 0.41 14.43 -7.58
C VAL A 309 0.30 14.50 -6.05
N ALA A 310 -0.84 14.97 -5.53
CA ALA A 310 -1.07 15.05 -4.09
C ALA A 310 -1.27 13.68 -3.41
N ILE A 311 -1.77 12.66 -4.12
CA ILE A 311 -1.85 11.26 -3.65
C ILE A 311 -0.46 10.62 -3.62
N PHE A 312 0.33 10.79 -4.67
CA PHE A 312 1.70 10.25 -4.68
C PHE A 312 2.62 10.96 -3.68
N ASN A 313 2.34 12.23 -3.37
CA ASN A 313 3.04 13.03 -2.34
C ASN A 313 4.57 12.90 -2.41
N MET A 314 5.12 12.87 -3.63
CA MET A 314 6.54 12.72 -3.88
C MET A 314 7.34 13.88 -3.29
N ARG A 315 8.62 13.64 -2.96
CA ARG A 315 9.51 14.66 -2.41
C ARG A 315 10.07 15.56 -3.51
N ASP A 316 9.30 16.55 -3.91
CA ASP A 316 9.61 17.47 -5.00
C ASP A 316 10.16 18.82 -4.51
N THR A 317 11.40 18.83 -4.03
CA THR A 317 12.06 20.07 -3.56
C THR A 317 12.36 21.06 -4.69
N ALA A 318 12.40 20.59 -5.94
CA ALA A 318 12.66 21.41 -7.11
C ALA A 318 11.37 21.94 -7.77
N ALA A 319 10.21 21.61 -7.19
CA ALA A 319 8.88 22.01 -7.66
C ALA A 319 8.62 21.62 -9.13
N VAL A 320 9.23 20.53 -9.62
CA VAL A 320 9.12 20.04 -11.00
C VAL A 320 7.70 19.54 -11.29
N LEU A 321 7.02 18.95 -10.32
CA LEU A 321 5.63 18.49 -10.46
C LEU A 321 4.63 19.65 -10.52
N THR A 322 5.05 20.85 -10.13
CA THR A 322 4.26 22.08 -10.24
C THR A 322 4.52 22.87 -11.52
N ASP A 323 5.42 22.37 -12.39
CA ASP A 323 5.67 22.96 -13.71
C ASP A 323 4.37 22.93 -14.54
N PRO A 324 3.84 24.08 -14.97
CA PRO A 324 2.59 24.15 -15.73
C PRO A 324 2.66 23.41 -17.07
N THR A 325 3.86 23.18 -17.61
CA THR A 325 4.06 22.48 -18.89
C THR A 325 4.19 20.96 -18.73
N LEU A 326 4.32 20.46 -17.50
CA LEU A 326 4.58 19.04 -17.26
C LEU A 326 3.41 18.17 -17.73
N LEU A 327 2.17 18.60 -17.49
CA LEU A 327 0.99 17.86 -17.95
C LEU A 327 1.00 17.67 -19.47
N ASP A 328 1.24 18.73 -20.23
CA ASP A 328 1.33 18.66 -21.70
C ASP A 328 2.47 17.74 -22.17
N ARG A 329 3.59 17.73 -21.43
CA ARG A 329 4.73 16.85 -21.70
C ARG A 329 4.40 15.38 -21.43
N ILE A 330 3.68 15.07 -20.34
CA ILE A 330 3.20 13.72 -20.00
C ILE A 330 2.26 13.21 -21.09
N LEU A 331 1.26 14.03 -21.45
CA LEU A 331 0.30 13.68 -22.49
C LEU A 331 0.98 13.53 -23.85
N GLY A 332 1.95 14.39 -24.16
CA GLY A 332 2.78 14.30 -25.36
C GLY A 332 3.75 13.12 -25.38
N ALA A 333 4.07 12.50 -24.23
CA ALA A 333 4.83 11.26 -24.14
C ALA A 333 3.90 10.04 -24.28
N THR A 334 2.68 10.12 -23.75
CA THR A 334 1.69 9.04 -23.74
C THR A 334 1.05 8.83 -25.12
N PHE A 335 0.67 9.91 -25.82
CA PHE A 335 -0.10 9.82 -27.07
C PHE A 335 0.77 10.02 -28.31
N GLU A 336 0.43 9.29 -29.38
CA GLU A 336 1.01 9.50 -30.71
C GLU A 336 0.60 10.86 -31.30
N PRO A 337 1.38 11.45 -32.23
CA PRO A 337 1.11 12.79 -32.78
C PRO A 337 -0.29 12.97 -33.37
N ALA A 338 -0.89 11.90 -33.91
CA ALA A 338 -2.24 11.92 -34.44
C ALA A 338 -3.31 12.04 -33.33
N GLN A 339 -3.20 11.23 -32.27
CA GLN A 339 -4.12 11.23 -31.12
C GLN A 339 -3.95 12.51 -30.27
N ARG A 340 -2.71 12.98 -30.16
CA ARG A 340 -2.36 14.20 -29.43
C ARG A 340 -3.14 15.43 -29.90
N ARG A 341 -3.40 15.57 -31.20
CA ARG A 341 -4.18 16.70 -31.73
C ARG A 341 -5.60 16.74 -31.17
N PHE A 342 -6.25 15.59 -31.02
CA PHE A 342 -7.59 15.51 -30.44
C PHE A 342 -7.58 15.93 -28.96
N LEU A 343 -6.52 15.56 -28.24
CA LEU A 343 -6.36 15.90 -26.83
C LEU A 343 -6.01 17.38 -26.63
N GLU A 344 -5.10 17.94 -27.42
CA GLU A 344 -4.75 19.38 -27.39
C GLU A 344 -5.99 20.23 -27.70
N GLU A 345 -6.78 19.83 -28.69
CA GLU A 345 -8.06 20.47 -28.98
C GLU A 345 -9.02 20.37 -27.79
N SER A 346 -9.00 19.25 -27.04
CA SER A 346 -9.84 19.03 -25.84
C SER A 346 -9.42 19.87 -24.64
N LEU A 347 -8.15 20.24 -24.55
CA LEU A 347 -7.60 21.02 -23.46
C LEU A 347 -7.74 22.53 -23.71
N HIS A 348 -7.75 22.95 -24.98
CA HIS A 348 -7.75 24.36 -25.36
C HIS A 348 -9.11 24.89 -25.83
N HIS A 349 -10.03 24.03 -26.27
CA HIS A 349 -11.34 24.43 -26.77
C HIS A 349 -12.48 23.90 -25.89
N SER A 350 -13.48 24.75 -25.65
CA SER A 350 -14.73 24.32 -25.01
C SER A 350 -15.52 23.42 -25.95
N SER A 351 -16.16 22.36 -25.44
CA SER A 351 -17.03 21.47 -26.23
C SER A 351 -18.22 22.20 -26.89
N ILE A 352 -18.49 23.44 -26.49
CA ILE A 352 -19.56 24.30 -27.01
C ILE A 352 -19.09 25.08 -28.25
N GLU A 353 -17.79 25.17 -28.50
CA GLU A 353 -17.26 25.82 -29.70
C GLU A 353 -17.55 24.96 -30.94
N SER A 354 -18.34 25.54 -31.85
CA SER A 354 -18.73 24.88 -33.10
C SER A 354 -17.52 24.67 -34.00
N GLY A 355 -17.31 23.43 -34.45
CA GLY A 355 -16.21 23.07 -35.35
C GLY A 355 -15.09 22.26 -34.70
N THR A 356 -15.20 21.91 -33.41
CA THR A 356 -14.23 21.02 -32.77
C THR A 356 -14.38 19.57 -33.23
N ILE A 357 -13.27 18.88 -33.48
CA ILE A 357 -13.26 17.47 -33.90
C ILE A 357 -13.90 16.58 -32.80
N LEU A 358 -13.87 17.04 -31.56
CA LEU A 358 -14.46 16.37 -30.40
C LEU A 358 -15.97 16.22 -30.45
N LEU A 359 -16.67 17.18 -31.07
CA LEU A 359 -18.10 17.06 -31.34
C LEU A 359 -18.41 15.84 -32.22
N GLY A 360 -17.45 15.41 -33.05
CA GLY A 360 -17.55 14.22 -33.88
C GLY A 360 -17.33 12.90 -33.13
N LEU A 361 -16.68 12.92 -31.96
CA LEU A 361 -16.48 11.70 -31.16
C LEU A 361 -17.78 11.32 -30.42
N SER A 362 -18.10 10.04 -30.48
CA SER A 362 -19.16 9.43 -29.68
C SER A 362 -18.86 9.55 -28.18
N PRO A 363 -19.89 9.52 -27.30
CA PRO A 363 -19.68 9.51 -25.85
C PRO A 363 -18.75 8.38 -25.37
N HIS A 364 -18.74 7.26 -26.10
CA HIS A 364 -17.88 6.11 -25.84
C HIS A 364 -16.41 6.43 -26.15
N GLU A 365 -16.10 6.92 -27.35
CA GLU A 365 -14.73 7.30 -27.73
C GLU A 365 -14.17 8.38 -26.80
N ARG A 366 -15.01 9.33 -26.37
CA ARG A 366 -14.62 10.33 -25.36
C ARG A 366 -14.27 9.72 -24.01
N ALA A 367 -15.00 8.69 -23.56
CA ALA A 367 -14.70 8.00 -22.32
C ALA A 367 -13.40 7.17 -22.40
N VAL A 368 -13.16 6.52 -23.55
CA VAL A 368 -11.91 5.81 -23.85
C VAL A 368 -10.73 6.78 -23.82
N LEU A 369 -10.80 7.87 -24.61
CA LEU A 369 -9.73 8.88 -24.69
C LEU A 369 -9.43 9.49 -23.32
N LEU A 370 -10.47 9.82 -22.54
CA LEU A 370 -10.29 10.31 -21.18
C LEU A 370 -9.58 9.27 -20.31
N THR A 371 -10.02 8.01 -20.32
CA THR A 371 -9.40 6.95 -19.50
C THR A 371 -7.95 6.73 -19.88
N GLN A 372 -7.62 6.76 -21.17
CA GLN A 372 -6.24 6.69 -21.66
C GLN A 372 -5.39 7.85 -21.13
N ALA A 373 -5.91 9.08 -21.14
CA ALA A 373 -5.20 10.24 -20.62
C ALA A 373 -4.95 10.14 -19.11
N LEU A 374 -5.96 9.72 -18.34
CA LEU A 374 -5.83 9.53 -16.89
C LEU A 374 -4.87 8.39 -16.57
N ALA A 375 -4.93 7.26 -17.31
CA ALA A 375 -4.01 6.14 -17.12
C ALA A 375 -2.57 6.48 -17.49
N GLY A 376 -2.33 7.28 -18.54
CA GLY A 376 -1.00 7.78 -18.88
C GLY A 376 -0.38 8.66 -17.78
N ILE A 377 -1.20 9.50 -17.13
CA ILE A 377 -0.79 10.27 -15.94
C ILE A 377 -0.41 9.32 -14.79
N VAL A 378 -1.24 8.30 -14.52
CA VAL A 378 -0.97 7.32 -13.46
C VAL A 378 0.31 6.55 -13.75
N LEU A 379 0.50 6.05 -14.98
CA LEU A 379 1.72 5.35 -15.40
C LEU A 379 2.97 6.22 -15.15
N PHE A 380 2.93 7.49 -15.58
CA PHE A 380 4.05 8.40 -15.38
C PHE A 380 4.38 8.60 -13.89
N LEU A 381 3.37 8.91 -13.07
CA LEU A 381 3.59 9.13 -11.63
C LEU A 381 4.04 7.85 -10.91
N HIS A 382 3.55 6.69 -11.37
CA HIS A 382 3.94 5.37 -10.88
C HIS A 382 5.44 5.11 -11.14
N LYS A 383 5.90 5.20 -12.40
CA LYS A 383 7.33 5.04 -12.73
C LYS A 383 8.22 6.06 -12.00
N LEU A 384 7.72 7.29 -11.87
CA LEU A 384 8.45 8.35 -11.19
C LEU A 384 8.59 8.09 -9.68
N ALA A 385 7.57 7.53 -9.03
CA ALA A 385 7.62 7.18 -7.62
C ALA A 385 8.49 5.94 -7.37
N ASP A 386 8.43 4.93 -8.23
CA ASP A 386 9.29 3.73 -8.18
C ASP A 386 10.78 4.12 -8.27
N THR A 387 11.10 5.09 -9.14
CA THR A 387 12.47 5.59 -9.28
C THR A 387 12.93 6.52 -8.17
N GLN A 388 12.01 7.22 -7.50
CA GLN A 388 12.34 8.06 -6.34
C GLN A 388 12.61 7.23 -5.09
N TRP A 389 11.91 6.10 -4.91
CA TRP A 389 11.98 5.28 -3.71
C TRP A 389 12.43 3.86 -4.07
N PRO A 390 13.65 3.68 -4.62
CA PRO A 390 14.14 2.34 -4.90
C PRO A 390 14.14 1.53 -3.61
N HIS A 391 13.66 0.29 -3.69
CA HIS A 391 13.60 -0.66 -2.58
C HIS A 391 14.99 -1.04 -1.98
N GLU A 392 16.08 -0.36 -2.38
CA GLU A 392 17.47 -0.65 -1.99
C GLU A 392 18.16 0.54 -1.30
N ASP A 393 19.01 0.20 -0.31
CA ASP A 393 19.67 1.04 0.71
C ASP A 393 20.61 2.16 0.20
N LEU A 394 20.16 3.03 -0.70
CA LEU A 394 20.95 4.18 -1.15
C LEU A 394 20.65 5.43 -0.32
N VAL A 395 21.66 5.81 0.47
CA VAL A 395 21.76 6.98 1.38
C VAL A 395 21.80 8.34 0.63
N SER A 396 21.11 8.47 -0.50
CA SER A 396 21.06 9.73 -1.27
C SER A 396 19.77 10.48 -0.94
N PRO A 397 19.78 11.83 -0.87
CA PRO A 397 18.56 12.58 -0.65
C PRO A 397 17.58 12.27 -1.78
N TYR A 398 16.46 11.63 -1.40
CA TYR A 398 15.36 11.20 -2.26
C TYR A 398 14.57 12.40 -2.82
N THR A 399 15.24 13.44 -3.31
CA THR A 399 14.60 14.55 -3.98
C THR A 399 14.37 14.19 -5.43
N LEU A 400 13.29 14.72 -6.01
CA LEU A 400 12.96 14.53 -7.41
C LEU A 400 13.69 15.56 -8.29
N PRO A 401 14.78 15.22 -9.00
CA PRO A 401 15.44 16.17 -9.89
C PRO A 401 14.73 16.21 -11.25
N ALA A 402 14.78 17.35 -11.93
CA ALA A 402 14.19 17.53 -13.27
C ALA A 402 14.70 16.50 -14.30
N ARG A 403 15.95 16.03 -14.16
CA ARG A 403 16.54 14.99 -15.03
C ARG A 403 15.82 13.64 -14.92
N THR A 404 15.31 13.29 -13.72
CA THR A 404 14.58 12.04 -13.51
C THR A 404 13.24 12.12 -14.22
N VAL A 405 12.53 13.25 -14.07
CA VAL A 405 11.28 13.51 -14.80
C VAL A 405 11.48 13.42 -16.32
N GLU A 406 12.52 14.04 -16.86
CA GLU A 406 12.79 13.96 -18.31
C GLU A 406 13.16 12.54 -18.76
N ARG A 407 13.92 11.80 -17.96
CA ARG A 407 14.24 10.39 -18.25
C ARG A 407 12.97 9.56 -18.33
N GLU A 408 12.09 9.62 -17.32
CA GLU A 408 10.83 8.85 -17.31
C GLU A 408 9.92 9.23 -18.48
N LEU A 409 9.83 10.52 -18.82
CA LEU A 409 9.08 10.98 -20.00
C LEU A 409 9.64 10.42 -21.30
N GLN A 410 10.97 10.31 -21.42
CA GLN A 410 11.61 9.77 -22.60
C GLN A 410 11.40 8.25 -22.68
N GLU A 411 11.56 7.54 -21.56
CA GLU A 411 11.31 6.10 -21.47
C GLU A 411 9.89 5.78 -21.91
N ILE A 412 8.87 6.44 -21.35
CA ILE A 412 7.47 6.25 -21.76
C ILE A 412 7.28 6.57 -23.25
N ARG A 413 7.92 7.64 -23.77
CA ARG A 413 7.78 8.05 -25.17
C ARG A 413 8.33 7.00 -26.14
N SER A 414 9.45 6.38 -25.80
CA SER A 414 10.20 5.48 -26.68
C SER A 414 9.93 3.99 -26.43
N GLY A 415 9.42 3.65 -25.25
CA GLY A 415 9.11 2.29 -24.86
C GLY A 415 7.71 1.83 -25.30
N THR A 416 7.42 0.57 -24.99
CA THR A 416 6.17 -0.11 -25.35
C THR A 416 5.07 0.08 -24.29
N GLU A 417 5.41 0.59 -23.12
CA GLU A 417 4.53 0.72 -21.97
C GLU A 417 3.31 1.59 -22.31
N LYS A 418 3.51 2.71 -23.01
CA LYS A 418 2.38 3.56 -23.46
C LYS A 418 1.44 2.79 -24.39
N GLN A 419 1.97 1.97 -25.29
CA GLN A 419 1.16 1.23 -26.26
C GLN A 419 0.32 0.17 -25.54
N GLU A 420 0.92 -0.55 -24.59
CA GLU A 420 0.22 -1.53 -23.77
C GLU A 420 -0.93 -0.90 -22.95
N VAL A 421 -0.70 0.27 -22.35
CA VAL A 421 -1.77 1.01 -21.65
C VAL A 421 -2.90 1.38 -22.61
N LEU A 422 -2.58 1.96 -23.76
CA LEU A 422 -3.57 2.43 -24.72
C LEU A 422 -4.38 1.27 -25.31
N GLU A 423 -3.72 0.18 -25.70
CA GLU A 423 -4.34 -1.03 -26.26
C GLU A 423 -5.21 -1.76 -25.23
N THR A 424 -4.75 -1.87 -23.98
CA THR A 424 -5.51 -2.50 -22.89
C THR A 424 -6.83 -1.78 -22.66
N ILE A 425 -6.82 -0.44 -22.69
CA ILE A 425 -8.02 0.37 -22.48
C ILE A 425 -8.93 0.31 -23.72
N GLU A 426 -8.38 0.39 -24.92
CA GLU A 426 -9.14 0.36 -26.18
C GLU A 426 -9.81 -1.01 -26.40
N ALA A 427 -9.14 -2.11 -26.06
CA ALA A 427 -9.70 -3.46 -26.14
C ALA A 427 -10.76 -3.75 -25.06
N SER A 428 -10.93 -2.86 -24.08
CA SER A 428 -11.83 -3.08 -22.96
C SER A 428 -13.30 -2.90 -23.32
N ARG A 429 -14.10 -3.89 -22.93
CA ARG A 429 -15.56 -3.82 -23.08
C ARG A 429 -16.23 -2.98 -22.00
N ILE A 430 -15.50 -2.53 -20.99
CA ILE A 430 -16.05 -1.82 -19.83
C ILE A 430 -16.87 -0.61 -20.27
N PHE A 431 -16.44 0.17 -21.26
CA PHE A 431 -17.23 1.33 -21.72
C PHE A 431 -18.58 0.96 -22.38
N SER A 432 -18.79 -0.31 -22.73
CA SER A 432 -20.03 -0.85 -23.29
C SER A 432 -20.84 -1.72 -22.32
N SER A 433 -20.25 -2.17 -21.20
CA SER A 433 -20.89 -3.08 -20.24
C SER A 433 -20.56 -2.78 -18.76
N CYS A 434 -20.14 -1.57 -18.44
CA CYS A 434 -19.74 -1.14 -17.10
C CYS A 434 -20.96 -1.09 -16.16
N GLN A 435 -20.88 -1.78 -15.03
CA GLN A 435 -21.92 -1.72 -14.00
C GLN A 435 -21.51 -0.82 -12.84
N LEU A 436 -20.22 -0.85 -12.49
CA LEU A 436 -19.67 -0.12 -11.35
C LEU A 436 -18.49 0.77 -11.78
N LYS A 437 -18.39 1.95 -11.17
CA LYS A 437 -17.21 2.84 -11.36
C LYS A 437 -15.90 2.16 -10.99
N THR A 438 -15.93 1.23 -10.02
CA THR A 438 -14.75 0.46 -9.60
C THR A 438 -14.15 -0.34 -10.77
N GLU A 439 -14.95 -0.80 -11.73
CA GLU A 439 -14.42 -1.50 -12.92
C GLU A 439 -13.53 -0.59 -13.77
N ILE A 440 -13.80 0.72 -13.80
CA ILE A 440 -12.96 1.70 -14.51
C ILE A 440 -11.63 1.87 -13.76
N ALA A 441 -11.68 1.93 -12.43
CA ALA A 441 -10.46 1.96 -11.60
C ALA A 441 -9.62 0.69 -11.81
N ASP A 442 -10.26 -0.49 -11.79
CA ASP A 442 -9.61 -1.78 -12.02
C ASP A 442 -8.99 -1.85 -13.42
N LEU A 443 -9.65 -1.28 -14.43
CA LEU A 443 -9.10 -1.18 -15.79
C LEU A 443 -7.83 -0.32 -15.83
N VAL A 444 -7.82 0.83 -15.15
CA VAL A 444 -6.64 1.71 -15.09
C VAL A 444 -5.48 1.01 -14.37
N VAL A 445 -5.74 0.37 -13.23
CA VAL A 445 -4.73 -0.42 -12.51
C VAL A 445 -4.17 -1.52 -13.42
N LYS A 446 -5.06 -2.31 -14.03
CA LYS A 446 -4.67 -3.41 -14.92
C LYS A 446 -3.83 -2.92 -16.10
N ALA A 447 -4.20 -1.81 -16.73
CA ALA A 447 -3.45 -1.25 -17.86
C ALA A 447 -2.03 -0.84 -17.46
N VAL A 448 -1.88 -0.18 -16.30
CA VAL A 448 -0.56 0.22 -15.79
C VAL A 448 0.28 -0.99 -15.39
N GLU A 449 -0.28 -1.97 -14.68
CA GLU A 449 0.42 -3.20 -14.31
C GLU A 449 0.88 -4.03 -15.52
N GLN A 450 0.05 -4.10 -16.57
CA GLN A 450 0.43 -4.83 -17.80
C GLN A 450 1.60 -4.15 -18.50
N ALA A 451 1.60 -2.81 -18.54
CA ALA A 451 2.68 -2.03 -19.14
C ALA A 451 4.03 -2.28 -18.45
N GLU A 452 4.06 -2.45 -17.13
CA GLU A 452 5.29 -2.78 -16.39
C GLU A 452 5.85 -4.17 -16.71
N ARG A 453 5.00 -5.15 -17.01
CA ARG A 453 5.44 -6.53 -17.26
C ARG A 453 6.20 -6.70 -18.58
N VAL A 454 5.98 -5.80 -19.54
CA VAL A 454 6.60 -5.85 -20.86
C VAL A 454 8.07 -5.42 -20.82
N ASP A 455 8.48 -4.64 -19.82
CA ASP A 455 9.85 -4.14 -19.64
C ASP A 455 10.88 -5.19 -19.19
N VAL A 456 10.50 -6.47 -19.04
CA VAL A 456 11.42 -7.56 -18.68
C VAL A 456 11.71 -8.47 -19.89
N PRO A 457 12.66 -8.11 -20.78
CA PRO A 457 13.18 -9.05 -21.76
C PRO A 457 14.15 -10.03 -21.08
N ASN A 458 13.79 -11.30 -21.00
CA ASN A 458 14.67 -12.49 -20.89
C ASN A 458 16.11 -12.24 -20.37
N SER A 459 16.25 -11.81 -19.12
CA SER A 459 17.53 -11.89 -18.39
C SER A 459 17.43 -13.09 -17.44
N PRO A 460 18.27 -14.13 -17.56
CA PRO A 460 18.11 -15.36 -16.79
C PRO A 460 18.48 -15.23 -15.31
N ASN A 461 18.74 -14.01 -14.81
CA ASN A 461 19.07 -13.74 -13.42
C ASN A 461 18.40 -12.43 -12.99
N GLN A 462 17.15 -12.48 -12.53
CA GLN A 462 16.55 -11.69 -11.42
C GLN A 462 15.02 -11.56 -11.56
N ARG A 463 14.38 -11.51 -10.38
CA ARG A 463 12.98 -11.09 -10.07
C ARG A 463 11.89 -12.17 -10.11
N ALA A 464 11.85 -12.95 -9.03
CA ALA A 464 10.61 -13.42 -8.42
C ALA A 464 10.28 -12.48 -7.25
N GLY A 465 9.68 -11.33 -7.56
CA GLY A 465 9.47 -10.27 -6.56
C GLY A 465 8.31 -9.34 -6.90
N SER A 466 7.30 -9.84 -7.61
CA SER A 466 5.93 -9.30 -7.57
C SER A 466 5.00 -10.39 -8.08
N ARG A 467 4.39 -11.12 -7.16
CA ARG A 467 3.23 -11.96 -7.48
C ARG A 467 2.09 -11.46 -6.63
N GLY A 468 1.24 -10.66 -7.25
CA GLY A 468 -0.16 -10.59 -6.85
C GLY A 468 -0.72 -12.00 -6.91
N ILE A 469 -0.93 -12.61 -5.75
CA ILE A 469 -1.63 -13.87 -5.62
C ILE A 469 -3.10 -13.55 -5.90
N VAL A 470 -3.55 -13.82 -7.12
CA VAL A 470 -4.95 -14.15 -7.35
C VAL A 470 -5.12 -15.57 -6.81
N VAL A 471 -5.76 -15.71 -5.65
CA VAL A 471 -6.26 -16.99 -5.16
C VAL A 471 -7.47 -17.33 -6.03
N GLU A 472 -7.24 -18.04 -7.13
CA GLU A 472 -8.27 -18.91 -7.69
C GLU A 472 -8.23 -20.22 -6.90
N ASP A 473 -9.40 -20.58 -6.37
CA ASP A 473 -9.68 -21.75 -5.55
C ASP A 473 -9.59 -23.04 -6.38
N ASP A 474 -8.39 -23.61 -6.47
CA ASP A 474 -8.15 -24.94 -7.06
C ASP A 474 -7.98 -26.01 -5.97
N SER A 475 -9.00 -26.16 -5.12
CA SER A 475 -9.05 -27.12 -4.02
C SER A 475 -9.11 -28.61 -4.41
N GLU A 476 -8.67 -29.05 -5.61
CA GLU A 476 -8.80 -30.46 -6.05
C GLU A 476 -7.55 -31.16 -6.62
N LEU A 477 -6.35 -30.56 -6.63
CA LEU A 477 -5.18 -31.17 -7.32
C LEU A 477 -3.89 -31.39 -6.51
N GLN A 478 -3.93 -31.38 -5.18
CA GLN A 478 -2.74 -31.76 -4.37
C GLN A 478 -3.05 -32.79 -3.28
N GLU A 479 -3.64 -33.92 -3.65
CA GLU A 479 -3.41 -35.18 -2.93
C GLU A 479 -2.32 -35.98 -3.64
N ILE A 480 -1.04 -35.62 -3.41
CA ILE A 480 0.06 -36.55 -3.66
C ILE A 480 0.52 -37.08 -2.31
N SER A 481 0.07 -38.30 -2.05
CA SER A 481 0.38 -39.14 -0.90
C SER A 481 1.89 -39.20 -0.60
N LEU A 482 2.29 -38.62 0.53
CA LEU A 482 3.55 -38.96 1.20
C LEU A 482 3.38 -40.32 1.92
N SER A 483 3.54 -41.41 1.17
CA SER A 483 3.60 -42.76 1.75
C SER A 483 4.59 -43.66 1.02
N PHE A 484 5.88 -43.32 1.01
CA PHE A 484 6.93 -44.30 0.71
C PHE A 484 8.17 -44.05 1.57
N VAL A 485 8.09 -44.47 2.84
CA VAL A 485 9.25 -44.92 3.59
C VAL A 485 9.04 -46.41 3.82
N ASN A 486 9.76 -47.25 3.08
CA ASN A 486 9.81 -48.68 3.31
C ASN A 486 11.27 -49.09 3.51
N ASP A 487 11.55 -49.61 4.72
CA ASP A 487 12.87 -49.97 5.26
C ASP A 487 13.44 -51.27 4.67
N LYS A 488 13.73 -51.33 3.35
CA LYS A 488 14.49 -52.47 2.79
C LYS A 488 15.60 -52.01 1.85
N GLY A 489 16.76 -52.63 2.04
CA GLY A 489 18.07 -52.27 1.49
C GLY A 489 18.20 -52.30 -0.04
N PRO A 490 19.41 -52.00 -0.54
CA PRO A 490 19.61 -51.36 -1.84
C PRO A 490 19.86 -52.39 -2.95
N ASP A 491 18.91 -53.29 -3.18
CA ASP A 491 18.88 -54.13 -4.37
C ASP A 491 17.41 -54.27 -4.79
N ASP A 492 17.13 -53.94 -6.06
CA ASP A 492 15.81 -53.89 -6.73
C ASP A 492 15.01 -52.58 -6.63
N MET A 493 15.47 -51.53 -7.34
CA MET A 493 14.57 -50.52 -7.91
C MET A 493 14.34 -50.79 -9.40
N PHE A 494 13.09 -51.09 -9.75
CA PHE A 494 12.61 -51.03 -11.14
C PHE A 494 11.86 -49.72 -11.35
N LEU A 495 12.36 -48.85 -12.23
CA LEU A 495 11.65 -47.66 -12.67
C LEU A 495 10.57 -48.03 -13.71
N PRO A 496 9.39 -47.40 -13.69
CA PRO A 496 8.29 -47.68 -14.60
C PRO A 496 8.54 -47.06 -15.99
N CYS A 497 9.64 -47.42 -16.65
CA CYS A 497 9.93 -47.08 -18.06
C CYS A 497 11.09 -47.88 -18.69
N GLY A 498 11.56 -48.97 -18.10
CA GLY A 498 12.55 -49.85 -18.75
C GLY A 498 13.98 -49.29 -18.87
N LEU A 499 14.33 -48.26 -18.09
CA LEU A 499 15.69 -47.74 -18.02
C LEU A 499 16.46 -48.37 -16.85
N LYS A 500 17.68 -48.85 -17.12
CA LYS A 500 18.60 -49.44 -16.13
C LYS A 500 19.74 -48.46 -15.85
N ILE A 501 19.91 -48.07 -14.58
CA ILE A 501 21.01 -47.18 -14.16
C ILE A 501 22.30 -48.01 -14.14
N LEU A 502 23.31 -47.60 -14.91
CA LEU A 502 24.66 -48.17 -14.83
C LEU A 502 25.51 -47.36 -13.85
N ARG A 503 26.30 -48.07 -13.02
CA ARG A 503 27.29 -47.43 -12.15
C ARG A 503 28.42 -46.85 -13.00
N LEU A 504 28.73 -45.57 -12.79
CA LEU A 504 29.94 -44.93 -13.30
C LEU A 504 31.13 -45.41 -12.46
N ASN A 505 32.21 -45.85 -13.12
CA ASN A 505 33.52 -46.04 -12.53
C ASN A 505 34.21 -44.70 -12.30
#